data_AF-A0A828PSU7-F1
#
_entry.id   AF-A0A828PSU7-F1
#
_cell.length_a   1.000
_cell.length_b   1.000
_cell.length_c   1.000
_cell.angle_alpha   90.00
_cell.angle_beta   90.00
_cell.angle_gamma   90.00
#
_symmetry.space_group_name_H-M   'P 1'
#
loop_
_entity.id
_entity.type
_entity.pdbx_description
1 polymer ?
#
loop_
_entity_poly.entity_id
_entity_poly.type
_entity_poly.pdbx_seq_one_letter_code
_entity_poly.pdbx_strand_id
1 'polypeptide(L)'
;MNDIKKKFEEAKHFFDKGDLDKVVAILSTISQEDDVKQYARAQLNIGIILGKQGKVDEAIVAYRNVNREDSVESYARAQLNIGITLGEQGKVDEALVAYRNVNREDSAEQYAKAQLNIGIILGEQGKIDEEIEAYYNVTREDSAEQYAIAQVNLGIALGKQGKVDQALVAYRNVNREDSAEVYVRAQINLGITLGEQGKFDEAIAAFNNVSREDSTELYAIAQVNLGITLRKQGRGDEAIVAYRNVNREDSAKLYVKVQFLLGLIFESQDKLDEARDAFNNIRLSDSVELYTKAQVYLKVLNIGKKEIRISLFNIHRCIDDISSLLRINNPSEVHIAHYTRPSTLFKLLPNEFSKDGKKDIFSRFRLSSINGVNDPTEGKILFQYLGINELEDSYITFISCFTFNHDSLNQFRLYGKENNKEVTGVSVVFDGSLFFEQSLEKFIALDYSSKLLKELN
;
A
#
# COMPACT_ATOMS: atom_id res chain seq x y z
N MET A 1 0.45 -38.30 36.97
CA MET A 1 -0.72 -37.73 36.27
C MET A 1 -1.45 -36.61 37.07
N ASN A 2 -1.79 -36.78 38.35
CA ASN A 2 -2.44 -35.71 39.15
C ASN A 2 -1.58 -34.45 39.36
N ASP A 3 -0.25 -34.59 39.47
CA ASP A 3 0.64 -33.45 39.72
C ASP A 3 0.83 -32.55 38.47
N ILE A 4 1.01 -33.14 37.29
CA ILE A 4 1.14 -32.40 36.02
C ILE A 4 -0.12 -31.60 35.70
N LYS A 5 -1.31 -32.18 35.94
CA LYS A 5 -2.58 -31.47 35.75
C LYS A 5 -2.66 -30.23 36.64
N LYS A 6 -2.25 -30.34 37.91
CA LYS A 6 -2.18 -29.22 38.85
C LYS A 6 -1.22 -28.13 38.36
N LYS A 7 -0.06 -28.51 37.80
CA LYS A 7 0.89 -27.56 37.19
C LYS A 7 0.26 -26.77 36.04
N PHE A 8 -0.51 -27.41 35.15
CA PHE A 8 -1.22 -26.69 34.09
C PHE A 8 -2.33 -25.77 34.62
N GLU A 9 -3.05 -26.17 35.67
CA GLU A 9 -4.07 -25.32 36.31
C GLU A 9 -3.44 -24.10 36.99
N GLU A 10 -2.31 -24.29 37.66
CA GLU A 10 -1.53 -23.21 38.29
C GLU A 10 -0.94 -22.26 37.23
N ALA A 11 -0.35 -22.82 36.16
CA ALA A 11 0.13 -22.07 35.02
C ALA A 11 -1.00 -21.22 34.39
N LYS A 12 -2.21 -21.78 34.25
CA LYS A 12 -3.38 -21.04 33.76
C LYS A 12 -3.76 -19.89 34.71
N HIS A 13 -3.75 -20.12 36.02
CA HIS A 13 -4.04 -19.07 37.01
C HIS A 13 -3.10 -17.87 36.89
N PHE A 14 -1.81 -18.09 36.66
CA PHE A 14 -0.84 -16.99 36.46
C PHE A 14 -0.95 -16.36 35.06
N PHE A 15 -1.29 -17.16 34.04
CA PHE A 15 -1.57 -16.65 32.70
C PHE A 15 -2.73 -15.65 32.72
N ASP A 16 -3.83 -15.97 33.42
CA ASP A 16 -5.00 -15.08 33.55
C ASP A 16 -4.67 -13.78 34.32
N LYS A 17 -3.61 -13.79 35.16
CA LYS A 17 -3.09 -12.61 35.86
C LYS A 17 -2.03 -11.83 35.06
N GLY A 18 -1.64 -12.32 33.88
CA GLY A 18 -0.59 -11.72 33.06
C GLY A 18 0.84 -11.96 33.55
N ASP A 19 1.05 -12.82 34.55
CA ASP A 19 2.38 -13.13 35.10
C ASP A 19 3.06 -14.24 34.29
N LEU A 20 3.43 -13.90 33.04
CA LEU A 20 3.93 -14.83 32.03
C LEU A 20 5.24 -15.53 32.43
N ASP A 21 6.12 -14.87 33.18
CA ASP A 21 7.37 -15.48 33.64
C ASP A 21 7.12 -16.63 34.62
N LYS A 22 6.12 -16.49 35.52
CA LYS A 22 5.71 -17.60 36.38
C LYS A 22 5.07 -18.75 35.61
N VAL A 23 4.31 -18.45 34.55
CA VAL A 23 3.77 -19.50 33.68
C VAL A 23 4.89 -20.33 33.07
N VAL A 24 5.91 -19.68 32.50
CA VAL A 24 7.08 -20.37 31.93
C VAL A 24 7.82 -21.17 33.00
N ALA A 25 8.03 -20.60 34.19
CA ALA A 25 8.71 -21.29 35.29
C ALA A 25 7.98 -22.57 35.71
N ILE A 26 6.65 -22.51 35.89
CA ILE A 26 5.83 -23.67 36.28
C ILE A 26 5.87 -24.75 35.20
N LEU A 27 5.64 -24.37 33.93
CA LEU A 27 5.62 -25.32 32.82
C LEU A 27 7.00 -25.97 32.58
N SER A 28 8.10 -25.24 32.84
CA SER A 28 9.46 -25.77 32.73
C SER A 28 9.79 -26.86 33.77
N THR A 29 8.96 -27.03 34.80
CA THR A 29 9.12 -28.13 35.79
C THR A 29 8.55 -29.45 35.33
N ILE A 30 7.90 -29.51 34.15
CA ILE A 30 7.42 -30.77 33.57
C ILE A 30 8.59 -31.38 32.80
N SER A 31 9.00 -32.60 33.16
CA SER A 31 10.07 -33.33 32.48
C SER A 31 9.51 -34.27 31.41
N GLN A 32 10.31 -34.54 30.37
CA GLN A 32 9.99 -35.55 29.36
C GLN A 32 9.86 -36.95 29.98
N GLU A 33 10.62 -37.24 31.04
CA GLU A 33 10.57 -38.50 31.78
C GLU A 33 9.25 -38.70 32.54
N ASP A 34 8.57 -37.62 32.94
CA ASP A 34 7.33 -37.68 33.72
C ASP A 34 6.13 -38.06 32.85
N ASP A 35 6.02 -37.40 31.69
CA ASP A 35 4.98 -37.64 30.67
C ASP A 35 5.39 -36.92 29.38
N VAL A 36 5.82 -37.71 28.40
CA VAL A 36 6.31 -37.24 27.10
C VAL A 36 5.30 -36.34 26.36
N LYS A 37 4.00 -36.68 26.42
CA LYS A 37 2.95 -35.92 25.73
C LYS A 37 2.67 -34.60 26.43
N GLN A 38 2.67 -34.58 27.76
CA GLN A 38 2.48 -33.34 28.52
C GLN A 38 3.72 -32.44 28.48
N TYR A 39 4.91 -33.02 28.39
CA TYR A 39 6.14 -32.28 28.14
C TYR A 39 6.08 -31.54 26.80
N ALA A 40 5.72 -32.24 25.71
CA ALA A 40 5.52 -31.63 24.40
C ALA A 40 4.52 -30.47 24.44
N ARG A 41 3.39 -30.64 25.16
CA ARG A 41 2.41 -29.57 25.37
C ARG A 41 2.97 -28.39 26.18
N ALA A 42 3.76 -28.66 27.21
CA ALA A 42 4.39 -27.63 28.03
C ALA A 42 5.40 -26.81 27.21
N GLN A 43 6.26 -27.47 26.44
CA GLN A 43 7.24 -26.82 25.56
C GLN A 43 6.58 -25.95 24.49
N LEU A 44 5.50 -26.43 23.85
CA LEU A 44 4.70 -25.62 22.92
C LEU A 44 4.16 -24.34 23.59
N ASN A 45 3.58 -24.46 24.80
CA ASN A 45 3.03 -23.32 25.51
C ASN A 45 4.12 -22.34 25.96
N ILE A 46 5.28 -22.85 26.42
CA ILE A 46 6.44 -22.02 26.77
C ILE A 46 6.89 -21.21 25.55
N GLY A 47 7.03 -21.86 24.38
CA GLY A 47 7.41 -21.17 23.14
C GLY A 47 6.43 -20.06 22.77
N ILE A 48 5.11 -20.31 22.85
CA ILE A 48 4.08 -19.30 22.57
C ILE A 48 4.21 -18.09 23.50
N ILE A 49 4.46 -18.33 24.79
CA ILE A 49 4.58 -17.26 25.78
C ILE A 49 5.87 -16.46 25.58
N LEU A 50 6.99 -17.12 25.36
CA LEU A 50 8.27 -16.47 25.09
C LEU A 50 8.22 -15.62 23.81
N GLY A 51 7.54 -16.11 22.77
CA GLY A 51 7.30 -15.34 21.55
C GLY A 51 6.51 -14.05 21.83
N LYS A 52 5.43 -14.13 22.64
CA LYS A 52 4.67 -12.95 23.07
C LYS A 52 5.49 -11.96 23.90
N GLN A 53 6.51 -12.43 24.62
CA GLN A 53 7.44 -11.59 25.37
C GLN A 53 8.55 -10.98 24.49
N GLY A 54 8.60 -11.31 23.19
CA GLY A 54 9.69 -10.91 22.29
C GLY A 54 11.00 -11.69 22.50
N LYS A 55 10.99 -12.73 23.34
CA LYS A 55 12.15 -13.63 23.56
C LYS A 55 12.20 -14.69 22.46
N VAL A 56 12.43 -14.22 21.24
CA VAL A 56 12.23 -15.00 20.02
C VAL A 56 13.12 -16.24 19.94
N ASP A 57 14.41 -16.11 20.26
CA ASP A 57 15.34 -17.25 20.17
C ASP A 57 15.01 -18.35 21.19
N GLU A 58 14.62 -17.96 22.40
CA GLU A 58 14.17 -18.89 23.45
C GLU A 58 12.86 -19.59 23.05
N ALA A 59 11.96 -18.87 22.38
CA ALA A 59 10.72 -19.44 21.84
C ALA A 59 10.99 -20.54 20.82
N ILE A 60 11.91 -20.30 19.88
CA ILE A 60 12.32 -21.28 18.87
C ILE A 60 12.94 -22.52 19.53
N VAL A 61 13.76 -22.34 20.56
CA VAL A 61 14.33 -23.46 21.33
C VAL A 61 13.23 -24.30 21.98
N ALA A 62 12.26 -23.66 22.64
CA ALA A 62 11.14 -24.35 23.27
C ALA A 62 10.30 -25.11 22.22
N TYR A 63 10.01 -24.52 21.06
CA TYR A 63 9.31 -25.23 19.99
C TYR A 63 10.09 -26.42 19.43
N ARG A 64 11.42 -26.30 19.30
CA ARG A 64 12.30 -27.39 18.81
C ARG A 64 12.38 -28.58 19.77
N ASN A 65 12.06 -28.37 21.05
CA ASN A 65 11.96 -29.46 22.04
C ASN A 65 10.68 -30.30 21.89
N VAL A 66 9.77 -29.94 20.97
CA VAL A 66 8.58 -30.73 20.67
C VAL A 66 8.90 -31.70 19.53
N ASN A 67 8.87 -33.01 19.81
CA ASN A 67 9.07 -34.04 18.79
C ASN A 67 7.74 -34.60 18.27
N ARG A 68 7.73 -35.03 17.00
CA ARG A 68 6.53 -35.61 16.36
C ARG A 68 6.08 -36.91 17.02
N GLU A 69 7.04 -37.76 17.43
CA GLU A 69 6.76 -39.03 18.10
C GLU A 69 6.12 -38.84 19.48
N ASP A 70 6.43 -37.73 20.14
CA ASP A 70 5.95 -37.40 21.48
C ASP A 70 4.50 -36.88 21.46
N SER A 71 4.19 -36.02 20.49
CA SER A 71 2.85 -35.47 20.28
C SER A 71 2.71 -34.89 18.88
N VAL A 72 2.06 -35.62 18.00
CA VAL A 72 1.81 -35.23 16.60
C VAL A 72 1.11 -33.86 16.50
N GLU A 73 0.06 -33.64 17.30
CA GLU A 73 -0.68 -32.37 17.31
C GLU A 73 0.18 -31.20 17.81
N SER A 74 0.95 -31.40 18.89
CA SER A 74 1.81 -30.35 19.43
C SER A 74 2.98 -30.04 18.50
N TYR A 75 3.51 -31.05 17.81
CA TYR A 75 4.57 -30.90 16.82
C TYR A 75 4.11 -30.06 15.64
N ALA A 76 2.95 -30.36 15.04
CA ALA A 76 2.40 -29.57 13.94
C ALA A 76 2.23 -28.09 14.32
N ARG A 77 1.71 -27.82 15.52
CA ARG A 77 1.57 -26.45 16.06
C ARG A 77 2.93 -25.80 16.33
N ALA A 78 3.90 -26.54 16.84
CA ALA A 78 5.25 -26.02 17.10
C ALA A 78 5.96 -25.66 15.79
N GLN A 79 5.91 -26.51 14.77
CA GLN A 79 6.49 -26.24 13.45
C GLN A 79 5.84 -25.02 12.78
N LEU A 80 4.50 -24.88 12.83
CA LEU A 80 3.83 -23.68 12.34
C LEU A 80 4.34 -22.41 13.04
N ASN A 81 4.45 -22.44 14.38
CA ASN A 81 4.93 -21.28 15.14
C ASN A 81 6.41 -20.97 14.88
N ILE A 82 7.27 -21.99 14.72
CA ILE A 82 8.66 -21.79 14.28
C ILE A 82 8.68 -21.06 12.94
N GLY A 83 7.86 -21.49 11.97
CA GLY A 83 7.76 -20.84 10.66
C GLY A 83 7.34 -19.37 10.76
N ILE A 84 6.30 -19.07 11.54
CA ILE A 84 5.82 -17.68 11.75
C ILE A 84 6.93 -16.83 12.36
N THR A 85 7.51 -17.31 13.46
CA THR A 85 8.54 -16.60 14.20
C THR A 85 9.81 -16.34 13.37
N LEU A 86 10.25 -17.31 12.56
CA LEU A 86 11.39 -17.13 11.65
C LEU A 86 11.07 -16.18 10.49
N GLY A 87 9.83 -16.22 9.97
CA GLY A 87 9.36 -15.30 8.94
C GLY A 87 9.38 -13.84 9.43
N GLU A 88 8.92 -13.58 10.65
CA GLU A 88 8.99 -12.25 11.29
C GLU A 88 10.44 -11.76 11.49
N GLN A 89 11.40 -12.68 11.66
CA GLN A 89 12.83 -12.35 11.70
C GLN A 89 13.46 -12.14 10.30
N GLY A 90 12.71 -12.33 9.22
CA GLY A 90 13.23 -12.31 7.85
C GLY A 90 14.06 -13.54 7.46
N LYS A 91 14.05 -14.61 8.26
CA LYS A 91 14.73 -15.89 7.98
C LYS A 91 13.82 -16.78 7.12
N VAL A 92 13.56 -16.31 5.90
CA VAL A 92 12.52 -16.85 5.02
C VAL A 92 12.73 -18.32 4.65
N ASP A 93 13.96 -18.74 4.36
CA ASP A 93 14.24 -20.12 3.98
C ASP A 93 14.03 -21.11 5.13
N GLU A 94 14.45 -20.75 6.35
CA GLU A 94 14.21 -21.57 7.54
C GLU A 94 12.72 -21.63 7.88
N ALA A 95 11.98 -20.54 7.67
CA ALA A 95 10.54 -20.51 7.85
C ALA A 95 9.82 -21.49 6.90
N LEU A 96 10.20 -21.51 5.62
CA LEU A 96 9.66 -22.45 4.64
C LEU A 96 9.94 -23.91 5.02
N VAL A 97 11.12 -24.21 5.56
CA VAL A 97 11.43 -25.57 6.07
C VAL A 97 10.49 -25.94 7.21
N ALA A 98 10.30 -25.06 8.18
CA ALA A 98 9.41 -25.32 9.31
C ALA A 98 7.95 -25.52 8.86
N TYR A 99 7.44 -24.71 7.93
CA TYR A 99 6.09 -24.90 7.38
C TYR A 99 5.95 -26.23 6.63
N ARG A 100 6.97 -26.64 5.86
CA ARG A 100 6.97 -27.92 5.13
C ARG A 100 7.00 -29.15 6.04
N ASN A 101 7.43 -29.00 7.29
CA ASN A 101 7.38 -30.08 8.28
C ASN A 101 5.97 -30.31 8.87
N VAL A 102 5.00 -29.43 8.59
CA VAL A 102 3.61 -29.63 9.00
C VAL A 102 2.94 -30.55 7.97
N ASN A 103 2.50 -31.73 8.39
CA ASN A 103 1.79 -32.68 7.51
C ASN A 103 0.28 -32.63 7.73
N ARG A 104 -0.50 -32.84 6.66
CA ARG A 104 -1.97 -32.86 6.72
C ARG A 104 -2.51 -33.93 7.69
N GLU A 105 -1.88 -35.10 7.71
CA GLU A 105 -2.25 -36.22 8.61
C GLU A 105 -1.99 -35.89 10.08
N ASP A 106 -1.05 -34.99 10.37
CA ASP A 106 -0.69 -34.60 11.73
C ASP A 106 -1.68 -33.58 12.30
N SER A 107 -2.06 -32.61 11.48
CA SER A 107 -3.12 -31.67 11.77
C SER A 107 -3.55 -30.94 10.50
N ALA A 108 -4.75 -31.28 10.01
CA ALA A 108 -5.31 -30.67 8.81
C ALA A 108 -5.41 -29.14 8.92
N GLU A 109 -5.85 -28.63 10.08
CA GLU A 109 -5.97 -27.18 10.31
C GLU A 109 -4.61 -26.46 10.29
N GLN A 110 -3.58 -27.03 10.94
CA GLN A 110 -2.24 -26.42 10.94
C GLN A 110 -1.58 -26.53 9.57
N TYR A 111 -1.82 -27.63 8.85
CA TYR A 111 -1.36 -27.82 7.48
C TYR A 111 -1.94 -26.74 6.56
N ALA A 112 -3.25 -26.47 6.64
CA ALA A 112 -3.88 -25.39 5.87
C ALA A 112 -3.23 -24.02 6.14
N LYS A 113 -2.97 -23.70 7.42
CA LYS A 113 -2.27 -22.46 7.82
C LYS A 113 -0.83 -22.41 7.27
N ALA A 114 -0.11 -23.53 7.35
CA ALA A 114 1.26 -23.62 6.85
C ALA A 114 1.32 -23.44 5.33
N GLN A 115 0.43 -24.11 4.57
CA GLN A 115 0.34 -23.95 3.11
C GLN A 115 -0.03 -22.52 2.71
N LEU A 116 -0.94 -21.86 3.42
CA LEU A 116 -1.26 -20.46 3.18
C LEU A 116 -0.01 -19.56 3.33
N ASN A 117 0.75 -19.74 4.42
CA ASN A 117 1.98 -18.97 4.67
C ASN A 117 3.09 -19.29 3.65
N ILE A 118 3.23 -20.55 3.24
CA ILE A 118 4.13 -20.95 2.15
C ILE A 118 3.77 -20.19 0.87
N GLY A 119 2.49 -20.17 0.49
CA GLY A 119 2.03 -19.47 -0.71
C GLY A 119 2.34 -17.97 -0.67
N ILE A 120 2.06 -17.30 0.46
CA ILE A 120 2.36 -15.86 0.65
C ILE A 120 3.86 -15.60 0.44
N ILE A 121 4.72 -16.36 1.11
CA ILE A 121 6.18 -16.20 1.03
C ILE A 121 6.68 -16.41 -0.41
N LEU A 122 6.18 -17.45 -1.09
CA LEU A 122 6.60 -17.75 -2.46
C LEU A 122 6.13 -16.68 -3.45
N GLY A 123 4.94 -16.12 -3.23
CA GLY A 123 4.44 -14.98 -4.01
C GLY A 123 5.29 -13.73 -3.83
N GLU A 124 5.74 -13.43 -2.60
CA GLU A 124 6.69 -12.34 -2.32
C GLU A 124 8.06 -12.56 -2.97
N GLN A 125 8.49 -13.82 -3.11
CA GLN A 125 9.69 -14.21 -3.86
C GLN A 125 9.49 -14.23 -5.39
N GLY A 126 8.27 -13.99 -5.89
CA GLY A 126 7.94 -14.04 -7.32
C GLY A 126 7.84 -15.46 -7.90
N LYS A 127 7.82 -16.50 -7.06
CA LYS A 127 7.68 -17.91 -7.46
C LYS A 127 6.19 -18.27 -7.61
N ILE A 128 5.55 -17.67 -8.61
CA ILE A 128 4.08 -17.70 -8.79
C ILE A 128 3.53 -19.13 -8.95
N ASP A 129 4.23 -20.03 -9.64
CA ASP A 129 3.75 -21.41 -9.83
C ASP A 129 3.72 -22.19 -8.50
N GLU A 130 4.74 -22.04 -7.65
CA GLU A 130 4.79 -22.68 -6.33
C GLU A 130 3.80 -22.00 -5.34
N GLU A 131 3.57 -20.69 -5.46
CA GLU A 131 2.51 -19.96 -4.73
C GLU A 131 1.13 -20.56 -5.00
N ILE A 132 0.82 -20.76 -6.29
CA ILE A 132 -0.45 -21.34 -6.74
C ILE A 132 -0.62 -22.78 -6.22
N GLU A 133 0.43 -23.60 -6.30
CA GLU A 133 0.39 -24.98 -5.79
C GLU A 133 0.10 -25.01 -4.28
N ALA A 134 0.76 -24.14 -3.50
CA ALA A 134 0.53 -24.04 -2.06
C ALA A 134 -0.94 -23.69 -1.73
N TYR A 135 -1.56 -22.77 -2.48
CA TYR A 135 -2.98 -22.46 -2.27
C TYR A 135 -3.92 -23.59 -2.72
N TYR A 136 -3.60 -24.35 -3.78
CA TYR A 136 -4.37 -25.54 -4.16
C TYR A 136 -4.33 -26.65 -3.11
N ASN A 137 -3.24 -26.73 -2.33
CA ASN A 137 -3.12 -27.70 -1.25
C ASN A 137 -4.02 -27.41 -0.04
N VAL A 138 -4.62 -26.22 0.05
CA VAL A 138 -5.58 -25.90 1.11
C VAL A 138 -6.97 -26.37 0.68
N THR A 139 -7.59 -27.28 1.43
CA THR A 139 -8.96 -27.73 1.17
C THR A 139 -9.94 -27.22 2.22
N ARG A 140 -11.22 -27.12 1.86
CA ARG A 140 -12.28 -26.68 2.78
C ARG A 140 -12.46 -27.62 3.98
N GLU A 141 -12.19 -28.91 3.80
CA GLU A 141 -12.23 -29.92 4.87
C GLU A 141 -11.10 -29.73 5.88
N ASP A 142 -9.93 -29.26 5.43
CA ASP A 142 -8.80 -28.98 6.32
C ASP A 142 -9.10 -27.78 7.23
N SER A 143 -9.66 -26.71 6.65
CA SER A 143 -10.15 -25.54 7.37
C SER A 143 -10.96 -24.66 6.41
N ALA A 144 -12.25 -24.47 6.69
CA ALA A 144 -13.12 -23.63 5.87
C ALA A 144 -12.63 -22.17 5.79
N GLU A 145 -12.21 -21.60 6.92
CA GLU A 145 -11.69 -20.23 6.99
C GLU A 145 -10.40 -20.07 6.16
N GLN A 146 -9.43 -20.98 6.31
CA GLN A 146 -8.17 -20.88 5.57
C GLN A 146 -8.35 -21.19 4.08
N TYR A 147 -9.28 -22.07 3.74
CA TYR A 147 -9.69 -22.31 2.37
C TYR A 147 -10.23 -21.04 1.71
N ALA A 148 -11.11 -20.29 2.39
CA ALA A 148 -11.60 -19.02 1.88
C ALA A 148 -10.47 -18.03 1.60
N ILE A 149 -9.51 -17.89 2.52
CA ILE A 149 -8.36 -16.99 2.35
C ILE A 149 -7.46 -17.46 1.19
N ALA A 150 -7.18 -18.76 1.13
CA ALA A 150 -6.38 -19.37 0.07
C ALA A 150 -7.04 -19.19 -1.31
N GLN A 151 -8.36 -19.32 -1.43
CA GLN A 151 -9.07 -19.11 -2.70
C GLN A 151 -9.00 -17.64 -3.18
N VAL A 152 -9.07 -16.66 -2.27
CA VAL A 152 -8.86 -15.25 -2.65
C VAL A 152 -7.43 -15.02 -3.14
N ASN A 153 -6.42 -15.52 -2.43
CA ASN A 153 -5.02 -15.35 -2.83
C ASN A 153 -4.69 -16.12 -4.12
N LEU A 154 -5.27 -17.31 -4.30
CA LEU A 154 -5.20 -18.09 -5.52
C LEU A 154 -5.76 -17.31 -6.71
N GLY A 155 -6.92 -16.67 -6.54
CA GLY A 155 -7.50 -15.82 -7.59
C GLY A 155 -6.58 -14.67 -7.98
N ILE A 156 -5.93 -14.03 -7.01
CA ILE A 156 -4.97 -12.95 -7.25
C ILE A 156 -3.74 -13.47 -8.00
N ALA A 157 -3.15 -14.59 -7.56
CA ALA A 157 -1.98 -15.20 -8.18
C ALA A 157 -2.26 -15.65 -9.62
N LEU A 158 -3.40 -16.30 -9.86
CA LEU A 158 -3.85 -16.70 -11.19
C LEU A 158 -4.08 -15.50 -12.11
N GLY A 159 -4.63 -14.41 -11.58
CA GLY A 159 -4.78 -13.14 -12.29
C GLY A 159 -3.43 -12.56 -12.74
N LYS A 160 -2.41 -12.57 -11.87
CA LYS A 160 -1.03 -12.15 -12.22
C LYS A 160 -0.44 -12.99 -13.35
N GLN A 161 -0.79 -14.28 -13.42
CA GLN A 161 -0.36 -15.19 -14.49
C GLN A 161 -1.22 -15.08 -15.77
N GLY A 162 -2.24 -14.22 -15.79
CA GLY A 162 -3.18 -14.09 -16.92
C GLY A 162 -4.21 -15.21 -17.02
N LYS A 163 -4.30 -16.11 -16.04
CA LYS A 163 -5.29 -17.20 -15.98
C LYS A 163 -6.62 -16.71 -15.41
N VAL A 164 -7.22 -15.73 -16.08
CA VAL A 164 -8.37 -14.96 -15.55
C VAL A 164 -9.59 -15.84 -15.26
N ASP A 165 -9.92 -16.81 -16.12
CA ASP A 165 -11.10 -17.66 -15.89
C ASP A 165 -10.93 -18.56 -14.65
N GLN A 166 -9.71 -19.02 -14.37
CA GLN A 166 -9.43 -19.78 -13.14
C GLN A 166 -9.49 -18.88 -11.91
N ALA A 167 -9.06 -17.62 -12.02
CA ALA A 167 -9.19 -16.64 -10.94
C ALA A 167 -10.66 -16.39 -10.57
N LEU A 168 -11.54 -16.26 -11.58
CA LEU A 168 -12.98 -16.11 -11.36
C LEU A 168 -13.60 -17.32 -10.66
N VAL A 169 -13.15 -18.54 -10.99
CA VAL A 169 -13.58 -19.77 -10.30
C VAL A 169 -13.13 -19.73 -8.84
N ALA A 170 -11.87 -19.36 -8.57
CA ALA A 170 -11.35 -19.27 -7.21
C ALA A 170 -12.15 -18.29 -6.35
N TYR A 171 -12.46 -17.09 -6.84
CA TYR A 171 -13.29 -16.14 -6.08
C TYR A 171 -14.72 -16.65 -5.84
N ARG A 172 -15.32 -17.35 -6.82
CA ARG A 172 -16.67 -17.94 -6.67
C ARG A 172 -16.72 -19.11 -5.69
N ASN A 173 -15.59 -19.75 -5.40
CA ASN A 173 -15.50 -20.84 -4.44
C ASN A 173 -15.55 -20.37 -2.97
N VAL A 174 -15.47 -19.07 -2.69
CA VAL A 174 -15.54 -18.54 -1.33
C VAL A 174 -17.00 -18.39 -0.92
N ASN A 175 -17.40 -19.04 0.19
CA ASN A 175 -18.75 -18.91 0.74
C ASN A 175 -18.76 -18.01 1.98
N ARG A 176 -19.86 -17.27 2.16
CA ARG A 176 -20.02 -16.37 3.32
C ARG A 176 -19.98 -17.09 4.67
N GLU A 177 -20.39 -18.36 4.70
CA GLU A 177 -20.34 -19.22 5.89
C GLU A 177 -18.91 -19.62 6.29
N ASP A 178 -17.96 -19.64 5.34
CA ASP A 178 -16.56 -19.95 5.63
C ASP A 178 -15.87 -18.78 6.35
N SER A 179 -16.14 -17.56 5.87
CA SER A 179 -15.73 -16.31 6.49
C SER A 179 -16.43 -15.14 5.79
N ALA A 180 -17.25 -14.38 6.53
CA ALA A 180 -18.01 -13.27 5.99
C ALA A 180 -17.10 -12.15 5.44
N GLU A 181 -16.01 -11.82 6.16
CA GLU A 181 -15.07 -10.78 5.73
C GLU A 181 -14.32 -11.20 4.45
N VAL A 182 -13.86 -12.45 4.39
CA VAL A 182 -13.12 -12.96 3.21
C VAL A 182 -14.05 -13.11 2.02
N TYR A 183 -15.30 -13.50 2.23
CA TYR A 183 -16.33 -13.50 1.20
C TYR A 183 -16.52 -12.12 0.57
N VAL A 184 -16.60 -11.06 1.38
CA VAL A 184 -16.69 -9.69 0.85
C VAL A 184 -15.48 -9.34 -0.01
N ARG A 185 -14.26 -9.67 0.44
CA ARG A 185 -13.04 -9.47 -0.37
C ARG A 185 -13.10 -10.24 -1.69
N ALA A 186 -13.59 -11.48 -1.66
CA ALA A 186 -13.76 -12.31 -2.85
C ALA A 186 -14.77 -11.69 -3.83
N GLN A 187 -15.91 -11.20 -3.35
CA GLN A 187 -16.92 -10.52 -4.18
C GLN A 187 -16.39 -9.23 -4.81
N ILE A 188 -15.60 -8.43 -4.08
CA ILE A 188 -14.95 -7.24 -4.63
C ILE A 188 -13.97 -7.61 -5.76
N ASN A 189 -13.09 -8.58 -5.51
CA ASN A 189 -12.12 -9.02 -6.54
C ASN A 189 -12.83 -9.65 -7.75
N LEU A 190 -13.86 -10.46 -7.52
CA LEU A 190 -14.72 -11.02 -8.56
C LEU A 190 -15.32 -9.91 -9.43
N GLY A 191 -15.91 -8.89 -8.79
CA GLY A 191 -16.52 -7.75 -9.49
C GLY A 191 -15.51 -6.96 -10.31
N ILE A 192 -14.32 -6.68 -9.76
CA ILE A 192 -13.25 -5.97 -10.46
C ILE A 192 -12.80 -6.77 -11.70
N THR A 193 -12.48 -8.05 -11.52
CA THR A 193 -12.01 -8.91 -12.62
C THR A 193 -13.08 -9.09 -13.71
N LEU A 194 -14.36 -9.22 -13.35
CA LEU A 194 -15.45 -9.28 -14.33
C LEU A 194 -15.63 -7.96 -15.08
N GLY A 195 -15.51 -6.83 -14.38
CA GLY A 195 -15.56 -5.50 -14.98
C GLY A 195 -14.43 -5.26 -15.98
N GLU A 196 -13.22 -5.75 -15.69
CA GLU A 196 -12.08 -5.71 -16.62
C GLU A 196 -12.31 -6.59 -17.86
N GLN A 197 -13.04 -7.70 -17.73
CA GLN A 197 -13.48 -8.53 -18.87
C GLN A 197 -14.67 -7.93 -19.63
N GLY A 198 -15.24 -6.81 -19.19
CA GLY A 198 -16.45 -6.21 -19.79
C GLY A 198 -17.75 -6.93 -19.42
N LYS A 199 -17.73 -7.89 -18.49
CA LYS A 199 -18.90 -8.61 -17.97
C LYS A 199 -19.61 -7.78 -16.89
N PHE A 200 -20.12 -6.61 -17.28
CA PHE A 200 -20.59 -5.59 -16.34
C PHE A 200 -21.76 -6.04 -15.46
N ASP A 201 -22.73 -6.79 -15.99
CA ASP A 201 -23.88 -7.24 -15.20
C ASP A 201 -23.47 -8.21 -14.08
N GLU A 202 -22.55 -9.13 -14.36
CA GLU A 202 -22.01 -10.04 -13.34
C GLU A 202 -21.16 -9.27 -12.31
N ALA A 203 -20.40 -8.26 -12.75
CA ALA A 203 -19.61 -7.41 -11.86
C ALA A 203 -20.51 -6.62 -10.89
N ILE A 204 -21.59 -6.04 -11.40
CA ILE A 204 -22.59 -5.34 -10.59
C ILE A 204 -23.23 -6.28 -9.58
N ALA A 205 -23.60 -7.50 -9.99
CA ALA A 205 -24.13 -8.51 -9.07
C ALA A 205 -23.14 -8.85 -7.94
N ALA A 206 -21.85 -9.00 -8.25
CA ALA A 206 -20.82 -9.26 -7.25
C ALA A 206 -20.68 -8.11 -6.24
N PHE A 207 -20.64 -6.85 -6.69
CA PHE A 207 -20.59 -5.71 -5.77
C PHE A 207 -21.85 -5.57 -4.90
N ASN A 208 -23.03 -5.90 -5.45
CA ASN A 208 -24.30 -5.89 -4.70
C ASN A 208 -24.40 -6.98 -3.64
N ASN A 209 -23.56 -8.02 -3.68
CA ASN A 209 -23.49 -9.04 -2.64
C ASN A 209 -22.75 -8.57 -1.37
N VAL A 210 -22.18 -7.37 -1.37
CA VAL A 210 -21.45 -6.80 -0.23
C VAL A 210 -22.40 -5.97 0.64
N SER A 211 -22.54 -6.34 1.92
CA SER A 211 -23.31 -5.58 2.91
C SER A 211 -22.42 -4.66 3.73
N ARG A 212 -22.95 -3.49 4.13
CA ARG A 212 -22.30 -2.56 5.06
C ARG A 212 -22.08 -3.16 6.45
N GLU A 213 -22.91 -4.14 6.83
CA GLU A 213 -22.81 -4.84 8.13
C GLU A 213 -21.60 -5.79 8.22
N ASP A 214 -21.13 -6.31 7.09
CA ASP A 214 -19.97 -7.22 7.06
C ASP A 214 -18.66 -6.46 7.28
N SER A 215 -18.52 -5.29 6.64
CA SER A 215 -17.39 -4.38 6.81
C SER A 215 -17.73 -3.04 6.16
N THR A 216 -17.68 -1.96 6.95
CA THR A 216 -17.97 -0.60 6.47
C THR A 216 -16.96 -0.13 5.42
N GLU A 217 -15.66 -0.39 5.63
CA GLU A 217 -14.60 -0.01 4.71
C GLU A 217 -14.69 -0.80 3.39
N LEU A 218 -14.87 -2.12 3.44
CA LEU A 218 -14.99 -2.93 2.24
C LEU A 218 -16.28 -2.63 1.47
N TYR A 219 -17.38 -2.32 2.17
CA TYR A 219 -18.60 -1.83 1.54
C TYR A 219 -18.36 -0.53 0.77
N ALA A 220 -17.64 0.43 1.35
CA ALA A 220 -17.27 1.65 0.65
C ALA A 220 -16.45 1.35 -0.62
N ILE A 221 -15.50 0.41 -0.56
CA ILE A 221 -14.74 -0.04 -1.75
C ILE A 221 -15.67 -0.65 -2.81
N ALA A 222 -16.61 -1.51 -2.41
CA ALA A 222 -17.57 -2.13 -3.32
C ALA A 222 -18.46 -1.08 -4.00
N GLN A 223 -18.98 -0.09 -3.26
CA GLN A 223 -19.82 0.98 -3.79
C GLN A 223 -19.06 1.89 -4.78
N VAL A 224 -17.78 2.18 -4.54
CA VAL A 224 -16.93 2.91 -5.51
C VAL A 224 -16.81 2.13 -6.82
N ASN A 225 -16.46 0.84 -6.74
CA ASN A 225 -16.27 0.02 -7.94
C ASN A 225 -17.59 -0.26 -8.67
N LEU A 226 -18.70 -0.38 -7.94
CA LEU A 226 -20.05 -0.44 -8.50
C LEU A 226 -20.36 0.82 -9.32
N GLY A 227 -20.11 2.01 -8.77
CA GLY A 227 -20.31 3.27 -9.48
C GLY A 227 -19.44 3.40 -10.73
N ILE A 228 -18.18 2.96 -10.68
CA ILE A 228 -17.28 2.95 -11.85
C ILE A 228 -17.83 2.01 -12.93
N THR A 229 -18.25 0.81 -12.54
CA THR A 229 -18.79 -0.22 -13.45
C THR A 229 -20.09 0.23 -14.11
N LEU A 230 -21.02 0.79 -13.34
CA LEU A 230 -22.27 1.35 -13.84
C LEU A 230 -22.03 2.48 -14.84
N ARG A 231 -21.04 3.36 -14.58
CA ARG A 231 -20.66 4.43 -15.51
C ARG A 231 -20.13 3.87 -16.84
N LYS A 232 -19.28 2.84 -16.80
CA LYS A 232 -18.80 2.17 -18.03
C LYS A 232 -19.92 1.54 -18.84
N GLN A 233 -21.02 1.12 -18.19
CA GLN A 233 -22.22 0.61 -18.85
C GLN A 233 -23.20 1.71 -19.30
N GLY A 234 -22.86 2.99 -19.12
CA GLY A 234 -23.74 4.13 -19.45
C GLY A 234 -24.87 4.39 -18.45
N ARG A 235 -24.88 3.70 -17.30
CA ARG A 235 -25.92 3.81 -16.25
C ARG A 235 -25.55 4.87 -15.21
N GLY A 236 -25.44 6.12 -15.67
CA GLY A 236 -24.92 7.24 -14.88
C GLY A 236 -25.72 7.56 -13.60
N ASP A 237 -27.05 7.50 -13.66
CA ASP A 237 -27.89 7.80 -12.49
C ASP A 237 -27.73 6.77 -11.38
N GLU A 238 -27.61 5.49 -11.73
CA GLU A 238 -27.35 4.42 -10.75
C GLU A 238 -25.93 4.53 -10.18
N ALA A 239 -24.95 4.95 -11.00
CA ALA A 239 -23.60 5.22 -10.51
C ALA A 239 -23.59 6.31 -9.43
N ILE A 240 -24.37 7.38 -9.61
CA ILE A 240 -24.54 8.44 -8.61
C ILE A 240 -25.12 7.88 -7.31
N VAL A 241 -26.10 6.96 -7.38
CA VAL A 241 -26.65 6.30 -6.19
C VAL A 241 -25.58 5.49 -5.46
N ALA A 242 -24.81 4.67 -6.17
CA ALA A 242 -23.73 3.88 -5.57
C ALA A 242 -22.68 4.78 -4.90
N TYR A 243 -22.27 5.86 -5.56
CA TYR A 243 -21.36 6.86 -4.99
C TYR A 243 -21.93 7.52 -3.73
N ARG A 244 -23.21 7.88 -3.70
CA ARG A 244 -23.85 8.48 -2.52
C ARG A 244 -23.94 7.54 -1.32
N ASN A 245 -23.82 6.23 -1.51
CA ASN A 245 -23.77 5.27 -0.41
C ASN A 245 -22.43 5.25 0.34
N VAL A 246 -21.38 5.90 -0.18
CA VAL A 246 -20.07 6.00 0.49
C VAL A 246 -20.10 7.15 1.49
N ASN A 247 -19.96 6.83 2.77
CA ASN A 247 -19.95 7.84 3.83
C ASN A 247 -18.52 8.15 4.30
N ARG A 248 -18.36 9.37 4.81
CA ARG A 248 -17.11 9.85 5.40
C ARG A 248 -16.63 9.02 6.60
N GLU A 249 -17.58 8.50 7.38
CA GLU A 249 -17.32 7.64 8.54
C GLU A 249 -16.86 6.24 8.14
N ASP A 250 -17.32 5.73 6.98
CA ASP A 250 -16.90 4.42 6.47
C ASP A 250 -15.45 4.47 5.97
N SER A 251 -15.10 5.53 5.23
CA SER A 251 -13.74 5.81 4.79
C SER A 251 -13.61 7.24 4.30
N ALA A 252 -12.97 8.11 5.10
CA ALA A 252 -12.74 9.51 4.70
C ALA A 252 -11.98 9.62 3.38
N LYS A 253 -11.01 8.73 3.15
CA LYS A 253 -10.20 8.65 1.93
C LYS A 253 -11.03 8.32 0.69
N LEU A 254 -11.95 7.34 0.78
CA LEU A 254 -12.82 6.99 -0.34
C LEU A 254 -13.94 8.01 -0.54
N TYR A 255 -14.49 8.53 0.55
CA TYR A 255 -15.50 9.58 0.52
C TYR A 255 -15.04 10.77 -0.31
N VAL A 256 -13.85 11.32 -0.07
CA VAL A 256 -13.37 12.48 -0.85
C VAL A 256 -13.09 12.15 -2.31
N LYS A 257 -12.65 10.93 -2.63
CA LYS A 257 -12.52 10.48 -4.03
C LYS A 257 -13.88 10.46 -4.71
N VAL A 258 -14.89 9.95 -4.03
CA VAL A 258 -16.25 9.87 -4.55
C VAL A 258 -16.90 11.24 -4.69
N GLN A 259 -16.72 12.15 -3.73
CA GLN A 259 -17.18 13.53 -3.84
C GLN A 259 -16.54 14.22 -5.05
N PHE A 260 -15.25 13.97 -5.32
CA PHE A 260 -14.61 14.51 -6.51
C PHE A 260 -15.23 13.93 -7.79
N LEU A 261 -15.45 12.61 -7.85
CA LEU A 261 -16.11 11.95 -8.99
C LEU A 261 -17.54 12.47 -9.22
N LEU A 262 -18.33 12.64 -8.15
CA LEU A 262 -19.67 13.22 -8.21
C LEU A 262 -19.63 14.66 -8.75
N GLY A 263 -18.67 15.47 -8.30
CA GLY A 263 -18.47 16.83 -8.82
C GLY A 263 -18.22 16.84 -10.33
N LEU A 264 -17.35 15.95 -10.84
CA LEU A 264 -17.11 15.79 -12.27
C LEU A 264 -18.35 15.33 -13.04
N ILE A 265 -19.11 14.39 -12.48
CA ILE A 265 -20.34 13.88 -13.11
C ILE A 265 -21.39 14.98 -13.21
N PHE A 266 -21.66 15.69 -12.12
CA PHE A 266 -22.65 16.77 -12.13
C PHE A 266 -22.22 17.94 -13.03
N GLU A 267 -20.93 18.25 -13.10
CA GLU A 267 -20.39 19.23 -14.06
C GLU A 267 -20.70 18.82 -15.50
N SER A 268 -20.42 17.57 -15.87
CA SER A 268 -20.70 17.07 -17.22
C SER A 268 -22.21 17.06 -17.58
N GLN A 269 -23.08 16.99 -16.56
CA GLN A 269 -24.54 17.08 -16.69
C GLN A 269 -25.07 18.52 -16.62
N ASP A 270 -24.19 19.53 -16.52
CA ASP A 270 -24.53 20.96 -16.30
C ASP A 270 -25.36 21.21 -15.03
N LYS A 271 -25.27 20.30 -14.05
CA LYS A 271 -25.87 20.39 -12.71
C LYS A 271 -24.92 21.10 -11.76
N LEU A 272 -24.77 22.41 -11.96
CA LEU A 272 -23.68 23.18 -11.37
C LEU A 272 -23.76 23.28 -9.84
N ASP A 273 -24.96 23.32 -9.26
CA ASP A 273 -25.13 23.43 -7.81
C ASP A 273 -24.73 22.13 -7.11
N GLU A 274 -25.17 20.99 -7.63
CA GLU A 274 -24.75 19.68 -7.13
C GLU A 274 -23.26 19.44 -7.32
N ALA A 275 -22.67 19.94 -8.41
CA ALA A 275 -21.22 19.90 -8.61
C ALA A 275 -20.48 20.70 -7.54
N ARG A 276 -20.95 21.92 -7.22
CA ARG A 276 -20.37 22.75 -6.16
C ARG A 276 -20.47 22.08 -4.80
N ASP A 277 -21.63 21.52 -4.46
CA ASP A 277 -21.83 20.82 -3.19
C ASP A 277 -20.86 19.64 -3.05
N ALA A 278 -20.71 18.84 -4.11
CA ALA A 278 -19.79 17.72 -4.13
C ALA A 278 -18.33 18.17 -3.92
N PHE A 279 -17.87 19.22 -4.63
CA PHE A 279 -16.51 19.73 -4.43
C PHE A 279 -16.31 20.37 -3.04
N ASN A 280 -17.31 21.05 -2.49
CA ASN A 280 -17.27 21.65 -1.15
C ASN A 280 -17.21 20.59 -0.02
N ASN A 281 -17.71 19.38 -0.28
CA ASN A 281 -17.64 18.28 0.69
C ASN A 281 -16.21 17.71 0.87
N ILE A 282 -15.24 18.09 0.04
CA ILE A 282 -13.84 17.67 0.15
C ILE A 282 -13.11 18.62 1.10
N ARG A 283 -12.48 18.10 2.15
CA ARG A 283 -11.74 18.91 3.13
C ARG A 283 -10.23 18.73 2.95
N LEU A 284 -9.49 19.80 3.22
CA LEU A 284 -8.02 19.80 3.19
C LEU A 284 -7.43 18.69 4.08
N SER A 285 -8.05 18.42 5.23
CA SER A 285 -7.63 17.37 6.18
C SER A 285 -7.73 15.95 5.64
N ASP A 286 -8.59 15.70 4.64
CA ASP A 286 -8.81 14.34 4.12
C ASP A 286 -7.85 14.01 2.97
N SER A 287 -7.57 15.00 2.13
CA SER A 287 -6.67 14.88 0.99
C SER A 287 -6.28 16.26 0.48
N VAL A 288 -5.02 16.64 0.66
CA VAL A 288 -4.48 17.89 0.13
C VAL A 288 -4.59 17.94 -1.40
N GLU A 289 -4.31 16.81 -2.06
CA GLU A 289 -4.37 16.71 -3.53
C GLU A 289 -5.78 16.97 -4.05
N LEU A 290 -6.78 16.21 -3.58
CA LEU A 290 -8.14 16.33 -4.09
C LEU A 290 -8.81 17.62 -3.66
N TYR A 291 -8.48 18.13 -2.46
CA TYR A 291 -8.95 19.44 -2.02
C TYR A 291 -8.47 20.54 -2.96
N THR A 292 -7.17 20.56 -3.27
CA THR A 292 -6.61 21.57 -4.17
C THR A 292 -7.26 21.52 -5.54
N LYS A 293 -7.42 20.31 -6.10
CA LYS A 293 -8.14 20.11 -7.37
C LYS A 293 -9.59 20.62 -7.28
N ALA A 294 -10.31 20.27 -6.22
CA ALA A 294 -11.69 20.71 -6.02
C ALA A 294 -11.84 22.24 -5.96
N GLN A 295 -10.90 22.95 -5.32
CA GLN A 295 -10.88 24.42 -5.30
C GLN A 295 -10.73 25.02 -6.71
N VAL A 296 -9.92 24.38 -7.56
CA VAL A 296 -9.81 24.81 -8.96
C VAL A 296 -11.16 24.70 -9.66
N TYR A 297 -11.81 23.55 -9.53
CA TYR A 297 -13.11 23.30 -10.15
C TYR A 297 -14.20 24.26 -9.66
N LEU A 298 -14.30 24.48 -8.33
CA LEU A 298 -15.25 25.42 -7.73
C LEU A 298 -15.13 26.82 -8.33
N LYS A 299 -13.92 27.24 -8.67
CA LYS A 299 -13.70 28.57 -9.22
C LYS A 299 -13.95 28.66 -10.70
N VAL A 300 -13.66 27.61 -11.47
CA VAL A 300 -14.16 27.53 -12.84
C VAL A 300 -15.70 27.53 -12.86
N LEU A 301 -16.37 26.86 -11.91
CA LEU A 301 -17.84 26.85 -11.80
C LEU A 301 -18.46 28.24 -11.53
N ASN A 302 -17.71 29.22 -11.02
CA ASN A 302 -18.20 30.58 -10.79
C ASN A 302 -18.23 31.46 -12.05
N ILE A 303 -17.71 30.98 -13.18
CA ILE A 303 -17.78 31.72 -14.46
C ILE A 303 -19.17 31.58 -15.05
N GLY A 304 -19.84 32.71 -15.30
CA GLY A 304 -21.17 32.71 -15.92
C GLY A 304 -21.22 32.13 -17.33
N LYS A 305 -20.14 32.32 -18.13
CA LYS A 305 -20.04 31.84 -19.52
C LYS A 305 -19.67 30.35 -19.60
N LYS A 306 -20.59 29.53 -20.12
CA LYS A 306 -20.44 28.07 -20.22
C LYS A 306 -19.26 27.64 -21.10
N GLU A 307 -19.04 28.31 -22.22
CA GLU A 307 -17.99 28.00 -23.18
C GLU A 307 -16.59 28.19 -22.56
N ILE A 308 -16.45 29.19 -21.70
CA ILE A 308 -15.21 29.45 -20.95
C ILE A 308 -14.99 28.37 -19.90
N ARG A 309 -16.04 27.95 -19.17
CA ARG A 309 -15.93 26.84 -18.20
C ARG A 309 -15.43 25.57 -18.86
N ILE A 310 -16.06 25.15 -19.96
CA ILE A 310 -15.69 23.95 -20.72
C ILE A 310 -14.21 24.03 -21.14
N SER A 311 -13.78 25.18 -21.68
CA SER A 311 -12.40 25.38 -22.12
C SER A 311 -11.41 25.25 -20.96
N LEU A 312 -11.71 25.86 -19.80
CA LEU A 312 -10.84 25.81 -18.63
C LEU A 312 -10.79 24.42 -17.98
N PHE A 313 -11.91 23.69 -17.93
CA PHE A 313 -11.89 22.31 -17.46
C PHE A 313 -11.06 21.41 -18.37
N ASN A 314 -11.16 21.57 -19.69
CA ASN A 314 -10.34 20.83 -20.63
C ASN A 314 -8.85 21.15 -20.46
N ILE A 315 -8.49 22.44 -20.31
CA ILE A 315 -7.11 22.85 -20.04
C ILE A 315 -6.60 22.21 -18.74
N HIS A 316 -7.38 22.27 -17.66
CA HIS A 316 -7.00 21.65 -16.38
C HIS A 316 -6.78 20.14 -16.51
N ARG A 317 -7.68 19.43 -17.20
CA ARG A 317 -7.53 17.98 -17.46
C ARG A 317 -6.26 17.68 -18.25
N CYS A 318 -5.98 18.43 -19.31
CA CYS A 318 -4.73 18.28 -20.07
C CYS A 318 -3.50 18.49 -19.20
N ILE A 319 -3.52 19.49 -18.30
CA ILE A 319 -2.41 19.75 -17.37
C ILE A 319 -2.23 18.58 -16.38
N ASP A 320 -3.33 18.05 -15.84
CA ASP A 320 -3.31 16.88 -14.95
C ASP A 320 -2.74 15.65 -15.68
N ASP A 321 -3.17 15.41 -16.92
CA ASP A 321 -2.70 14.29 -17.75
C ASP A 321 -1.20 14.41 -18.03
N ILE A 322 -0.74 15.58 -18.49
CA ILE A 322 0.68 15.86 -18.73
C ILE A 322 1.47 15.68 -17.42
N SER A 323 0.99 16.23 -16.31
CA SER A 323 1.66 16.10 -15.01
C SER A 323 1.75 14.65 -14.57
N SER A 324 0.73 13.83 -14.83
CA SER A 324 0.73 12.41 -14.49
C SER A 324 1.73 11.61 -15.34
N LEU A 325 1.86 11.93 -16.63
CA LEU A 325 2.83 11.31 -17.54
C LEU A 325 4.27 11.69 -17.20
N LEU A 326 4.48 12.91 -16.73
CA LEU A 326 5.80 13.43 -16.34
C LEU A 326 6.20 13.02 -14.91
N ARG A 327 5.32 12.41 -14.11
CA ARG A 327 5.69 11.90 -12.77
C ARG A 327 6.67 10.73 -12.90
N ILE A 328 7.95 11.01 -12.65
CA ILE A 328 8.97 9.97 -12.40
C ILE A 328 8.77 9.46 -10.96
N ASN A 329 7.92 8.45 -10.79
CA ASN A 329 7.79 7.73 -9.52
C ASN A 329 8.83 6.61 -9.46
N ASN A 330 10.10 6.97 -9.25
CA ASN A 330 11.13 5.99 -8.93
C ASN A 330 11.49 6.11 -7.44
N PRO A 331 11.15 5.13 -6.58
CA PRO A 331 11.46 5.19 -5.14
C PRO A 331 12.96 5.25 -4.82
N SER A 332 13.82 5.04 -5.82
CA SER A 332 15.29 5.07 -5.71
C SER A 332 15.92 6.46 -5.86
N GLU A 333 15.20 7.46 -6.39
CA GLU A 333 15.76 8.78 -6.68
C GLU A 333 15.11 9.89 -5.84
N VAL A 334 15.51 9.99 -4.56
CA VAL A 334 15.22 11.21 -3.77
C VAL A 334 16.45 11.63 -2.97
N HIS A 335 17.44 12.24 -3.64
CA HIS A 335 18.51 13.03 -3.01
C HIS A 335 18.93 14.15 -3.97
N ILE A 336 18.95 15.43 -3.55
CA ILE A 336 19.67 16.61 -4.10
C ILE A 336 19.20 17.92 -3.37
N ALA A 337 19.84 18.39 -2.29
CA ALA A 337 19.65 19.81 -1.92
C ALA A 337 20.35 20.68 -2.96
N HIS A 338 20.24 22.00 -2.88
CA HIS A 338 21.10 22.88 -3.67
C HIS A 338 21.21 24.26 -2.98
N TYR A 339 22.37 24.86 -3.23
CA TYR A 339 22.74 26.28 -3.18
C TYR A 339 23.12 26.99 -1.88
N THR A 340 24.44 27.23 -1.78
CA THR A 340 25.10 28.10 -0.80
C THR A 340 26.44 28.69 -1.36
N ARG A 341 26.96 29.82 -0.84
CA ARG A 341 28.28 30.46 -1.17
C ARG A 341 29.45 29.46 -1.17
N PRO A 342 30.63 29.69 -1.83
CA PRO A 342 31.77 28.77 -1.76
C PRO A 342 32.16 28.35 -0.34
N SER A 343 32.25 29.30 0.60
CA SER A 343 32.53 29.02 2.03
C SER A 343 31.45 28.21 2.75
N THR A 344 30.24 28.17 2.23
CA THR A 344 29.11 27.42 2.78
C THR A 344 28.92 26.09 2.02
N LEU A 345 29.24 26.05 0.72
CA LEU A 345 29.39 24.86 -0.11
C LEU A 345 30.49 23.95 0.47
N PHE A 346 31.64 24.51 0.86
CA PHE A 346 32.73 23.78 1.53
C PHE A 346 32.38 23.31 2.96
N LYS A 347 31.30 23.80 3.56
CA LYS A 347 30.74 23.26 4.81
C LYS A 347 29.71 22.13 4.57
N LEU A 348 29.13 22.07 3.37
CA LEU A 348 28.14 21.07 2.96
C LEU A 348 28.76 19.89 2.21
N LEU A 349 29.92 20.08 1.59
CA LEU A 349 30.71 19.03 0.95
C LEU A 349 31.80 18.50 1.90
N PRO A 350 32.20 17.24 1.78
CA PRO A 350 33.32 16.71 2.55
C PRO A 350 34.63 17.45 2.35
N ASN A 351 35.26 17.91 3.45
CA ASN A 351 36.68 18.26 3.46
C ASN A 351 37.51 16.97 3.51
N GLU A 352 37.90 16.44 2.35
CA GLU A 352 39.25 15.87 2.21
C GLU A 352 40.07 17.07 1.71
N PHE A 353 40.79 17.82 2.56
CA PHE A 353 42.06 17.47 3.15
C PHE A 353 42.23 18.20 4.50
N SER A 354 42.27 17.44 5.59
CA SER A 354 43.01 17.83 6.80
C SER A 354 44.32 17.05 6.76
N LYS A 355 45.45 17.74 6.99
CA LYS A 355 46.77 17.11 7.11
C LYS A 355 46.89 16.15 8.31
N ASP A 356 45.88 16.08 9.19
CA ASP A 356 46.04 15.51 10.53
C ASP A 356 45.01 14.42 10.92
N GLY A 357 44.44 13.73 9.93
CA GLY A 357 44.09 12.30 10.07
C GLY A 357 43.21 11.84 11.24
N LYS A 358 42.13 12.56 11.59
CA LYS A 358 41.07 12.00 12.46
C LYS A 358 39.66 12.27 11.89
N LYS A 359 38.88 11.18 11.79
CA LYS A 359 37.58 11.00 11.13
C LYS A 359 36.39 11.54 11.94
N ASP A 360 35.27 11.71 11.19
CA ASP A 360 33.84 11.86 11.57
C ASP A 360 33.30 13.32 11.57
N ILE A 361 32.21 13.74 10.92
CA ILE A 361 30.98 13.15 10.30
C ILE A 361 30.51 14.06 9.11
N PHE A 362 29.96 13.52 8.01
CA PHE A 362 29.33 14.31 6.92
C PHE A 362 27.79 14.32 6.94
N SER A 363 27.22 15.47 6.52
CA SER A 363 25.79 15.81 6.44
C SER A 363 25.12 15.29 5.15
N ARG A 364 23.83 14.92 5.24
CA ARG A 364 23.02 14.36 4.14
C ARG A 364 22.25 15.46 3.40
N PHE A 365 22.65 15.74 2.16
CA PHE A 365 22.02 16.57 1.12
C PHE A 365 20.55 16.12 0.82
N ARG A 366 19.56 17.03 0.62
CA ARG A 366 18.12 16.70 0.34
C ARG A 366 17.34 17.69 -0.58
N LEU A 367 16.60 17.19 -1.59
CA LEU A 367 15.74 17.94 -2.56
C LEU A 367 14.44 18.47 -1.97
N SER A 368 13.94 19.59 -2.53
CA SER A 368 12.58 20.11 -2.39
C SER A 368 12.12 20.90 -3.65
N SER A 369 10.82 21.23 -3.77
CA SER A 369 10.16 21.67 -5.03
C SER A 369 9.98 23.19 -5.26
N ILE A 370 9.72 23.53 -6.53
CA ILE A 370 9.75 24.82 -7.28
C ILE A 370 8.79 25.98 -6.90
N ASN A 371 8.32 26.13 -5.66
CA ASN A 371 7.43 27.27 -5.39
C ASN A 371 8.18 28.63 -5.40
N GLY A 372 7.91 29.49 -6.39
CA GLY A 372 8.22 30.93 -6.36
C GLY A 372 9.18 31.54 -7.40
N VAL A 373 9.42 30.93 -8.59
CA VAL A 373 10.43 31.44 -9.56
C VAL A 373 9.94 31.96 -10.91
N ASN A 374 8.68 31.77 -11.27
CA ASN A 374 8.12 32.42 -12.45
C ASN A 374 7.47 33.75 -12.09
N ASP A 375 7.21 34.59 -13.09
CA ASP A 375 6.90 36.03 -12.90
C ASP A 375 5.96 36.23 -11.71
N PRO A 376 6.24 37.21 -10.82
CA PRO A 376 5.45 37.39 -9.61
C PRO A 376 3.97 37.68 -9.88
N THR A 377 3.51 37.79 -11.12
CA THR A 377 2.11 37.83 -11.57
C THR A 377 1.69 36.62 -12.43
N GLU A 378 2.64 35.82 -12.90
CA GLU A 378 2.45 34.60 -13.67
C GLU A 378 1.78 33.56 -12.79
N GLY A 379 0.61 33.09 -13.22
CA GLY A 379 -0.24 32.29 -12.37
C GLY A 379 -0.93 33.08 -11.25
N LYS A 380 -0.57 34.32 -10.85
CA LYS A 380 -1.36 35.08 -9.85
C LYS A 380 -2.77 35.37 -10.32
N ILE A 381 -2.96 35.73 -11.59
CA ILE A 381 -4.32 35.88 -12.15
C ILE A 381 -5.08 34.57 -11.99
N LEU A 382 -4.43 33.43 -12.28
CA LEU A 382 -5.03 32.12 -12.12
C LEU A 382 -5.21 31.73 -10.65
N PHE A 383 -4.27 31.94 -9.73
CA PHE A 383 -4.33 31.60 -8.31
C PHE A 383 -5.28 32.49 -7.52
N GLN A 384 -5.36 33.78 -7.85
CA GLN A 384 -6.37 34.70 -7.33
C GLN A 384 -7.75 34.31 -7.85
N TYR A 385 -7.82 33.95 -9.13
CA TYR A 385 -9.01 33.34 -9.74
C TYR A 385 -9.35 31.97 -9.13
N LEU A 386 -8.35 31.16 -8.68
CA LEU A 386 -8.39 29.75 -8.17
C LEU A 386 -8.35 29.58 -6.63
N GLY A 387 -8.16 30.65 -5.85
CA GLY A 387 -8.55 30.73 -4.42
C GLY A 387 -7.51 30.23 -3.45
N ILE A 388 -6.33 30.02 -3.99
CA ILE A 388 -5.19 29.49 -3.27
C ILE A 388 -4.52 30.69 -2.61
N ASN A 389 -4.64 30.79 -1.29
CA ASN A 389 -3.91 31.79 -0.51
C ASN A 389 -2.45 31.34 -0.34
N GLU A 390 -1.54 32.30 -0.37
CA GLU A 390 -0.08 32.11 -0.25
C GLU A 390 0.30 31.24 0.97
N LEU A 391 1.25 30.33 0.78
CA LEU A 391 1.87 29.53 1.85
C LEU A 391 2.81 30.43 2.67
N GLU A 392 2.84 30.23 4.00
CA GLU A 392 3.68 31.03 4.92
C GLU A 392 5.18 30.99 4.59
N ASP A 393 5.78 32.18 4.59
CA ASP A 393 7.12 32.57 4.13
C ASP A 393 8.31 32.12 5.01
N SER A 394 8.17 31.06 5.82
CA SER A 394 9.15 30.75 6.88
C SER A 394 10.20 29.68 6.55
N TYR A 395 10.34 29.24 5.30
CA TYR A 395 11.34 28.23 4.94
C TYR A 395 12.17 28.62 3.72
N ILE A 396 13.49 28.44 3.86
CA ILE A 396 14.52 28.72 2.86
C ILE A 396 14.29 27.83 1.63
N THR A 397 14.07 28.44 0.45
CA THR A 397 13.72 27.72 -0.79
C THR A 397 14.92 27.56 -1.73
N PHE A 398 15.10 26.34 -2.23
CA PHE A 398 16.02 25.98 -3.31
C PHE A 398 15.22 25.71 -4.60
N ILE A 399 15.72 26.10 -5.80
CA ILE A 399 15.03 25.89 -7.09
C ILE A 399 15.98 25.49 -8.24
N SER A 400 15.63 24.44 -8.99
CA SER A 400 16.14 24.10 -10.33
C SER A 400 15.01 24.19 -11.37
N CYS A 401 15.35 24.45 -12.63
CA CYS A 401 14.41 24.37 -13.76
C CYS A 401 15.10 23.57 -14.88
N PHE A 402 14.50 22.45 -15.30
CA PHE A 402 15.00 21.61 -16.39
C PHE A 402 14.03 21.72 -17.57
N THR A 403 14.52 22.00 -18.76
CA THR A 403 13.69 22.03 -19.98
C THR A 403 14.33 21.18 -21.07
N PHE A 404 13.49 20.47 -21.84
CA PHE A 404 13.95 19.63 -22.95
C PHE A 404 14.16 20.41 -24.27
N ASN A 405 14.04 21.75 -24.25
CA ASN A 405 14.31 22.58 -25.42
C ASN A 405 15.82 22.83 -25.54
N HIS A 406 16.40 22.37 -26.65
CA HIS A 406 17.83 22.43 -26.97
C HIS A 406 18.43 23.85 -27.02
N ASP A 407 17.58 24.88 -27.17
CA ASP A 407 17.98 26.30 -27.22
C ASP A 407 17.55 27.12 -25.98
N SER A 408 17.12 26.45 -24.90
CA SER A 408 16.85 27.12 -23.63
C SER A 408 18.07 27.01 -22.70
N LEU A 409 18.51 28.16 -22.16
CA LEU A 409 19.51 28.24 -21.09
C LEU A 409 19.02 27.44 -19.88
N ASN A 410 19.51 26.20 -19.70
CA ASN A 410 19.33 25.47 -18.44
C ASN A 410 20.12 26.21 -17.35
N GLN A 411 19.41 26.84 -16.42
CA GLN A 411 20.00 27.72 -15.41
C GLN A 411 19.82 27.17 -13.99
N PHE A 412 20.89 27.35 -13.23
CA PHE A 412 21.02 26.99 -11.83
C PHE A 412 21.11 28.29 -11.04
N ARG A 413 20.08 28.69 -10.27
CA ARG A 413 20.05 29.99 -9.57
C ARG A 413 20.10 29.85 -8.05
N LEU A 414 21.16 30.40 -7.45
CA LEU A 414 21.33 30.60 -6.00
C LEU A 414 20.66 31.89 -5.55
N TYR A 415 19.84 31.84 -4.50
CA TYR A 415 19.41 33.04 -3.77
C TYR A 415 19.83 32.94 -2.30
N GLY A 416 20.37 34.04 -1.75
CA GLY A 416 20.71 34.15 -0.34
C GLY A 416 20.75 35.61 0.10
N LYS A 417 20.44 35.87 1.39
CA LYS A 417 20.52 37.18 2.03
C LYS A 417 21.66 37.20 3.03
N GLU A 418 22.45 38.28 3.05
CA GLU A 418 23.38 38.59 4.14
C GLU A 418 23.28 40.09 4.44
N ASN A 419 23.11 40.44 5.73
CA ASN A 419 22.96 41.83 6.17
C ASN A 419 21.87 42.63 5.41
N ASN A 420 20.73 41.99 5.12
CA ASN A 420 19.61 42.57 4.36
C ASN A 420 19.96 43.09 2.95
N LYS A 421 21.07 42.62 2.35
CA LYS A 421 21.39 42.88 0.95
C LYS A 421 21.29 41.61 0.13
N GLU A 422 20.65 41.72 -1.02
CA GLU A 422 20.50 40.66 -2.03
C GLU A 422 21.78 40.55 -2.86
N VAL A 423 22.16 39.33 -3.24
CA VAL A 423 23.27 39.10 -4.19
C VAL A 423 22.83 38.03 -5.20
N THR A 424 23.09 38.25 -6.49
CA THR A 424 22.55 37.45 -7.61
C THR A 424 23.60 36.61 -8.37
N GLY A 425 23.28 35.33 -8.59
CA GLY A 425 23.51 34.53 -9.81
C GLY A 425 24.92 34.03 -10.18
N VAL A 426 25.07 32.72 -10.45
CA VAL A 426 26.19 32.11 -11.21
C VAL A 426 25.63 31.17 -12.27
N SER A 427 26.16 31.22 -13.50
CA SER A 427 25.88 30.25 -14.58
C SER A 427 27.08 29.33 -14.77
N VAL A 428 26.85 28.03 -14.96
CA VAL A 428 27.90 27.06 -15.25
C VAL A 428 27.50 26.24 -16.48
N VAL A 429 28.41 26.10 -17.43
CA VAL A 429 28.26 25.30 -18.65
C VAL A 429 29.12 24.04 -18.51
N PHE A 430 28.57 22.88 -18.84
CA PHE A 430 29.31 21.61 -18.83
C PHE A 430 29.72 21.19 -20.25
N ASP A 431 30.86 20.51 -20.36
CA ASP A 431 31.27 19.81 -21.58
C ASP A 431 30.54 18.46 -21.66
N GLY A 432 29.67 18.31 -22.67
CA GLY A 432 28.84 17.13 -22.86
C GLY A 432 29.61 15.83 -23.15
N SER A 433 30.90 15.91 -23.50
CA SER A 433 31.72 14.73 -23.82
C SER A 433 32.19 13.94 -22.59
N LEU A 434 32.10 14.51 -21.39
CA LEU A 434 32.60 13.88 -20.14
C LEU A 434 31.49 13.36 -19.22
N PHE A 435 30.21 13.54 -19.58
CA PHE A 435 29.09 13.25 -18.69
C PHE A 435 28.13 12.15 -19.17
N PHE A 436 28.12 11.84 -20.48
CA PHE A 436 27.31 10.77 -21.05
C PHE A 436 28.20 9.73 -21.75
N GLU A 437 28.93 8.92 -20.98
CA GLU A 437 29.46 7.66 -21.51
C GLU A 437 28.39 6.56 -21.41
N GLN A 438 27.48 6.52 -22.38
CA GLN A 438 27.06 5.31 -23.08
C GLN A 438 26.00 5.61 -24.15
N SER A 439 26.24 5.05 -25.31
CA SER A 439 25.48 5.16 -26.56
C SER A 439 23.98 4.94 -26.39
N LEU A 440 23.20 5.97 -26.73
CA LEU A 440 21.77 5.90 -27.04
C LEU A 440 21.56 5.23 -28.42
N GLU A 441 21.93 3.96 -28.53
CA GLU A 441 21.49 3.09 -29.63
C GLU A 441 20.52 2.04 -29.09
N LYS A 442 19.23 2.40 -29.08
CA LYS A 442 18.08 1.57 -29.49
C LYS A 442 16.78 2.25 -29.09
N PHE A 443 16.10 2.79 -30.09
CA PHE A 443 14.66 2.98 -30.06
C PHE A 443 13.98 1.62 -29.77
N ILE A 444 13.16 1.57 -28.73
CA ILE A 444 11.97 0.71 -28.69
C ILE A 444 10.83 1.58 -28.18
N ALA A 445 9.93 1.92 -29.11
CA ALA A 445 8.63 2.47 -28.80
C ALA A 445 7.84 1.45 -27.97
N LEU A 446 7.32 1.86 -26.81
CA LEU A 446 6.28 1.11 -26.11
C LEU A 446 5.18 2.08 -25.67
N ASP A 447 4.05 1.87 -26.33
CA ASP A 447 2.75 2.49 -26.21
C ASP A 447 2.13 2.23 -24.83
N TYR A 448 1.97 3.28 -24.02
CA TYR A 448 1.25 3.24 -22.74
C TYR A 448 -0.03 4.10 -22.74
N SER A 449 -0.55 4.42 -23.93
CA SER A 449 -1.75 5.26 -24.09
C SER A 449 -3.08 4.60 -23.67
N SER A 450 -3.10 3.34 -23.22
CA SER A 450 -4.32 2.53 -23.22
C SER A 450 -4.99 2.21 -21.87
N LYS A 451 -4.41 2.58 -20.71
CA LYS A 451 -4.98 2.14 -19.41
C LYS A 451 -5.85 3.13 -18.63
N LEU A 452 -5.72 4.44 -18.82
CA LEU A 452 -6.66 5.41 -18.21
C LEU A 452 -7.74 5.93 -19.16
N LEU A 453 -7.49 5.93 -20.48
CA LEU A 453 -8.41 6.45 -21.49
C LEU A 453 -9.49 5.45 -21.94
N LYS A 454 -9.41 4.18 -21.55
CA LYS A 454 -10.49 3.19 -21.81
C LYS A 454 -11.69 3.31 -20.85
N GLU A 455 -11.65 4.21 -19.87
CA GLU A 455 -12.75 4.42 -18.91
C GLU A 455 -13.54 5.72 -19.10
N LEU A 456 -13.23 6.47 -20.16
CA LEU A 456 -13.84 7.77 -20.48
C LEU A 456 -14.44 7.87 -21.89
N ASN A 457 -14.45 6.79 -22.68
CA ASN A 457 -15.19 6.70 -23.95
C ASN A 457 -16.04 5.44 -24.01
#